data_AF-S4P4X8-F1
#
_entry.id   AF-S4P4X8-F1
#
_cell.length_a   1.000
_cell.length_b   1.000
_cell.length_c   1.000
_cell.angle_alpha   90.00
_cell.angle_beta   90.00
_cell.angle_gamma   90.00
#
_symmetry.space_group_name_H-M   'P 1'
#
loop_
_entity.id
_entity.type
_entity.pdbx_description
1 polymer ?
#
loop_
_entity_poly.entity_id
_entity_poly.type
_entity_poly.pdbx_seq_one_letter_code
_entity_poly.pdbx_strand_id
1 'polypeptide(L)' 'MKKKYFVLRAETPVSSARLEYYESEKKFRSGANPRRVLSLKSCYNITRRLDLKQKHVIALFTKEEQLCIVA' A
#
# COMPACT_ATOMS: atom_id res chain seq x y z
N MET A 1 6.18 7.24 13.34
CA MET A 1 5.35 7.22 12.11
C MET A 1 3.88 7.20 12.51
N LYS A 2 3.00 7.95 11.82
CA LYS A 2 1.55 7.86 12.07
C LYS A 2 0.99 6.62 11.38
N LYS A 3 0.23 5.79 12.11
CA LYS A 3 -0.46 4.61 11.56
C LYS A 3 -1.37 5.05 10.41
N LYS A 4 -1.34 4.31 9.31
CA LYS A 4 -2.23 4.47 8.15
C LYS A 4 -3.13 3.26 8.04
N TYR A 5 -4.28 3.44 7.40
CA TYR A 5 -5.21 2.34 7.13
C TYR A 5 -5.03 1.88 5.69
N PHE A 6 -4.45 0.70 5.50
CA PHE A 6 -4.17 0.15 4.18
C PHE A 6 -5.32 -0.74 3.72
N VAL A 7 -5.64 -0.67 2.44
CA VAL A 7 -6.68 -1.48 1.79
C VAL A 7 -6.09 -2.11 0.55
N LEU A 8 -6.06 -3.44 0.52
CA LEU A 8 -5.69 -4.20 -0.66
C LEU A 8 -6.97 -4.51 -1.44
N ARG A 9 -6.98 -4.19 -2.74
CA ARG A 9 -8.10 -4.48 -3.63
C ARG A 9 -7.69 -5.48 -4.68
N ALA A 10 -8.52 -6.50 -4.87
CA ALA A 10 -8.41 -7.43 -5.97
C ALA A 10 -8.72 -6.73 -7.31
N GLU A 11 -8.22 -7.32 -8.39
CA GLU A 11 -8.60 -6.90 -9.73
C GLU A 11 -10.07 -7.23 -10.01
N THR A 12 -10.74 -6.33 -10.73
CA THR A 12 -12.11 -6.49 -11.20
C THR A 12 -12.19 -6.11 -12.69
N PRO A 13 -13.28 -6.43 -13.40
CA PRO A 13 -13.43 -6.08 -14.82
C PRO A 13 -13.29 -4.57 -15.12
N VAL A 14 -13.52 -3.71 -14.12
CA VAL A 14 -13.52 -2.25 -14.25
C VAL A 14 -12.36 -1.58 -13.52
N SER A 15 -11.51 -2.34 -12.82
CA SER A 15 -10.49 -1.75 -11.95
C SER A 15 -9.32 -2.68 -11.68
N SER A 16 -8.09 -2.17 -11.77
CA SER A 16 -6.89 -2.96 -11.50
C SER A 16 -6.71 -3.28 -10.01
N ALA A 17 -6.01 -4.39 -9.75
CA ALA A 17 -5.53 -4.71 -8.41
C ALA A 17 -4.58 -3.60 -7.93
N ARG A 18 -4.81 -3.13 -6.71
CA ARG A 18 -4.12 -1.96 -6.16
C ARG A 18 -4.06 -1.99 -4.65
N LEU A 19 -3.02 -1.36 -4.12
CA LEU A 19 -2.88 -1.03 -2.71
C LEU A 19 -3.24 0.44 -2.50
N GLU A 20 -4.12 0.70 -1.56
CA GLU A 20 -4.50 2.05 -1.17
C GLU A 20 -4.12 2.28 0.29
N TYR A 21 -3.88 3.54 0.67
CA TYR A 21 -3.90 3.90 2.08
C TYR A 21 -4.70 5.15 2.36
N TYR A 22 -5.28 5.18 3.55
CA TYR A 22 -6.07 6.25 4.10
C TYR A 22 -5.42 6.78 5.36
N GLU A 23 -5.80 8.00 5.74
CA GLU A 23 -5.31 8.61 6.98
C GLU A 23 -5.71 7.80 8.22
N SER A 24 -6.93 7.24 8.22
CA SER A 24 -7.47 6.40 9.27
C SER A 24 -8.58 5.50 8.74
N GLU A 25 -8.96 4.48 9.52
CA GLU A 25 -10.10 3.61 9.20
C GLU A 25 -11.40 4.39 9.12
N LYS A 26 -11.59 5.39 9.99
CA LYS A 26 -12.78 6.26 9.97
C LYS A 26 -12.92 6.98 8.63
N LYS A 27 -11.82 7.50 8.06
CA LYS A 27 -11.82 8.15 6.75
C LYS A 27 -12.13 7.17 5.61
N PHE A 28 -11.60 5.96 5.68
CA PHE A 28 -11.94 4.90 4.72
C PHE A 28 -13.44 4.58 4.76
N ARG A 29 -13.98 4.30 5.95
CA ARG A 29 -15.39 3.93 6.14
C ARG A 29 -16.36 5.06 5.77
N SER A 30 -15.94 6.33 5.90
CA SER A 30 -16.74 7.48 5.46
C SER A 30 -16.67 7.75 3.95
N GLY A 31 -16.04 6.87 3.17
CA GLY A 31 -15.91 7.03 1.71
C GLY A 31 -14.98 8.16 1.28
N ALA A 32 -14.05 8.61 2.13
CA ALA A 32 -13.07 9.61 1.71
C ALA A 32 -12.18 9.06 0.59
N ASN A 33 -11.54 9.94 -0.17
CA ASN A 33 -10.56 9.50 -1.16
C ASN A 33 -9.28 8.94 -0.49
N PRO A 34 -8.65 7.91 -1.08
CA PRO A 34 -7.37 7.41 -0.60
C PRO A 34 -6.30 8.49 -0.70
N ARG A 35 -5.39 8.52 0.27
CA ARG A 35 -4.24 9.42 0.25
C ARG A 35 -3.21 9.00 -0.78
N ARG A 36 -3.18 7.71 -1.14
CA ARG A 36 -2.37 7.17 -2.23
C ARG A 36 -3.01 5.91 -2.78
N VAL A 37 -2.84 5.71 -4.07
CA VAL A 37 -3.21 4.51 -4.80
C VAL A 37 -1.96 4.01 -5.53
N LEU A 38 -1.60 2.75 -5.31
CA LEU A 38 -0.49 2.09 -5.98
C LEU A 38 -1.04 0.90 -6.77
N SER A 39 -0.96 0.96 -8.09
CA SER A 39 -1.30 -0.17 -8.96
C SER A 39 -0.31 -1.31 -8.73
N LEU A 40 -0.80 -2.52 -8.44
CA LEU A 40 0.11 -3.66 -8.24
C LEU A 40 0.77 -4.11 -9.55
N LYS A 41 0.11 -3.87 -10.70
CA LYS A 41 0.68 -4.18 -12.02
C LYS A 41 1.91 -3.34 -12.38
N SER A 42 2.10 -2.17 -11.75
CA SER A 42 3.30 -1.36 -11.97
C SER A 42 4.48 -1.77 -11.08
N CYS A 43 4.27 -2.70 -10.15
CA CYS A 43 5.32 -3.20 -9.29
C CYS A 43 6.14 -4.26 -10.03
N TYR A 44 7.44 -4.03 -10.23
CA TYR A 44 8.34 -5.03 -10.80
C TYR A 44 8.90 -5.98 -9.74
N ASN A 45 8.83 -5.62 -8.45
CA ASN A 45 9.26 -6.48 -7.34
C ASN A 45 8.47 -6.18 -6.06
N ILE A 46 8.20 -7.22 -5.28
CA ILE A 46 7.64 -7.14 -3.93
C ILE A 46 8.44 -8.09 -3.04
N THR A 47 8.97 -7.59 -1.93
CA THR A 47 9.83 -8.39 -1.05
C THR A 47 9.60 -8.07 0.42
N ARG A 48 9.90 -9.05 1.28
CA ARG A 48 10.02 -8.83 2.71
C ARG A 48 11.43 -8.34 3.01
N ARG A 49 11.55 -7.17 3.64
CA ARG A 49 12.85 -6.63 4.08
C ARG A 49 13.02 -6.87 5.57
N LEU A 50 14.21 -7.32 5.94
CA LEU A 50 14.69 -7.24 7.31
C LEU A 50 15.34 -5.87 7.51
N ASP A 51 14.84 -5.08 8.44
CA ASP A 51 15.46 -3.83 8.88
C ASP A 51 15.85 -3.98 10.36
N LEU A 52 17.01 -3.44 10.77
CA LEU A 52 17.48 -3.49 12.15
C LEU A 52 16.49 -2.83 13.13
N LYS A 53 15.73 -1.83 12.66
CA LYS A 53 14.73 -1.10 13.45
C LYS A 53 13.31 -1.62 13.28
N GLN A 54 13.00 -2.28 12.16
CA GLN A 54 11.65 -2.74 11.82
C GLN A 54 11.67 -4.19 11.36
N LYS A 55 11.11 -5.09 12.18
CA LYS A 55 11.16 -6.54 11.94
C LYS A 55 10.23 -7.01 10.81
N HIS A 56 9.17 -6.25 10.52
CA HIS A 56 8.12 -6.67 9.59
C HIS A 56 7.89 -5.59 8.53
N VAL A 57 8.74 -5.59 7.50
CA VAL A 57 8.65 -4.64 6.40
C VAL A 57 8.33 -5.36 5.09
N ILE A 58 7.30 -4.88 4.40
CA ILE A 58 6.99 -5.25 3.01
C ILE A 58 7.38 -4.07 2.13
N ALA A 59 8.27 -4.29 1.17
CA ALA A 59 8.68 -3.28 0.20
C ALA A 59 8.13 -3.62 -1.18
N LEU A 60 7.48 -2.64 -1.82
CA LEU A 60 6.97 -2.69 -3.18
C LEU A 60 7.80 -1.74 -4.03
N PHE A 61 8.25 -2.21 -5.19
CA PHE A 61 9.10 -1.44 -6.10
C PHE A 61 8.40 -1.24 -7.42
N THR A 62 8.21 0.01 -7.81
CA THR A 62 7.79 0.42 -9.15
C THR A 62 8.98 1.03 -9.88
N LYS A 63 8.82 1.27 -11.18
CA LYS A 63 9.83 1.98 -11.98
C LYS A 63 10.20 3.35 -11.40
N GLU A 64 9.24 4.01 -10.76
CA GLU A 64 9.38 5.40 -10.30
C GLU A 64 9.82 5.49 -8.84
N GLU A 65 9.44 4.53 -8.00
CA GLU A 65 9.57 4.66 -6.56
C GLU A 65 9.53 3.32 -5.81
N GLN A 66 9.96 3.37 -4.55
CA GLN A 66 9.83 2.29 -3.58
C GLN A 66 8.85 2.69 -2.47
N LEU A 67 7.87 1.83 -2.18
CA LEU A 67 6.96 1.97 -1.05
C LEU A 67 7.27 0.90 0.01
N CYS A 68 7.55 1.32 1.25
CA CYS A 68 7.71 0.43 2.39
C CYS A 68 6.49 0.49 3.32
N ILE A 69 5.96 -0.66 3.68
CA ILE A 69 4.89 -0.84 4.66
C ILE A 69 5.48 -1.56 5.86
N VAL A 70 5.28 -0.98 7.04
CA VAL A 70 5.72 -1.53 8.32
C VAL A 70 4.50 -2.04 9.06
N ALA A 71 4.51 -3.31 9.44
CA ALA A 71 3.45 -3.96 10.22
C ALA A 71 3.76 -3.96 11.72
#